data_AF-A0A9E2CA30-F1
#
_entry.id   AF-A0A9E2CA30-F1
#
_cell.length_a   1.000
_cell.length_b   1.000
_cell.length_c   1.000
_cell.angle_alpha   90.00
_cell.angle_beta   90.00
_cell.angle_gamma   90.00
#
_symmetry.space_group_name_H-M   'P 1'
#
loop_
_entity.id
_entity.type
_entity.pdbx_description
1 polymer ?
#
loop_
_entity_poly.entity_id
_entity_poly.type
_entity_poly.pdbx_seq_one_letter_code
_entity_poly.pdbx_strand_id
1 'polypeptide(L)'
;MRRLLIGMFILANAGLAYAGGPGTRGGIILNYPVGAQAIGMGEAFAAAANDVNAIFWNPAGLSLLEHREINGVVDANCTSVGYAQPIKFGVIGYGISILDGGEATIYYPEGATKTVRAQSDYMLMLSYAGKIIENLSIGGNLKMVHSELAEVSQATAFACDVVGLYRFLANNLDIGGVIQNIGSNIKYEEESDALPLNIKVGIAYRFNRLLLTMDINKPIENKLRLNVGAEYQIAEIMVLRAGYKLKQEDNKSGTGLTAGVGFKIRNYQLDYAYVPHQDLGDTHQISLLLSHH
;
A
#
# COMPACT_ATOMS: atom_id res chain seq x y z
N MET A 1 -19.16 48.87 -29.33
CA MET A 1 -20.54 48.34 -29.49
C MET A 1 -20.47 46.86 -29.77
N ARG A 2 -21.12 46.03 -28.93
CA ARG A 2 -21.88 44.80 -29.23
C ARG A 2 -21.30 43.86 -30.33
N ARG A 3 -21.03 42.57 -30.12
CA ARG A 3 -21.87 41.55 -29.43
C ARG A 3 -21.02 40.36 -28.96
N LEU A 4 -21.30 39.91 -27.73
CA LEU A 4 -20.97 38.59 -27.20
C LEU A 4 -21.81 37.51 -27.92
N LEU A 5 -21.19 36.38 -28.27
CA LEU A 5 -21.86 35.13 -28.58
C LEU A 5 -21.35 34.08 -27.58
N ILE A 6 -22.18 33.80 -26.59
CA ILE A 6 -22.01 32.72 -25.61
C ILE A 6 -22.57 31.46 -26.27
N GLY A 7 -21.70 30.52 -26.63
CA GLY A 7 -22.08 29.17 -27.03
C GLY A 7 -22.26 28.29 -25.80
N MET A 8 -23.50 27.99 -25.46
CA MET A 8 -23.89 27.12 -24.35
C MET A 8 -23.85 25.66 -24.86
N PHE A 9 -22.82 24.90 -24.50
CA PHE A 9 -22.78 23.46 -24.73
C PHE A 9 -23.40 22.77 -23.50
N ILE A 10 -24.68 22.39 -23.61
CA ILE A 10 -25.31 21.47 -22.67
C ILE A 10 -24.84 20.05 -23.06
N LEU A 11 -23.85 19.54 -22.36
CA LEU A 11 -23.57 18.10 -22.32
C LEU A 11 -24.46 17.49 -21.25
N ALA A 12 -25.52 16.83 -21.70
CA ALA A 12 -26.38 16.00 -20.87
C ALA A 12 -25.53 14.87 -20.26
N ASN A 13 -25.20 15.01 -18.97
CA ASN A 13 -24.68 13.92 -18.15
C ASN A 13 -25.81 12.90 -17.96
N ALA A 14 -25.81 11.82 -18.76
CA ALA A 14 -26.46 10.59 -18.36
C ALA A 14 -25.58 9.94 -17.28
N GLY A 15 -25.80 10.35 -16.03
CA GLY A 15 -25.18 9.70 -14.88
C GLY A 15 -25.68 8.27 -14.77
N LEU A 16 -24.89 7.31 -15.25
CA LEU A 16 -24.96 5.93 -14.77
C LEU A 16 -24.56 5.97 -13.30
N ALA A 17 -25.56 5.95 -12.42
CA ALA A 17 -25.35 5.78 -10.99
C ALA A 17 -24.85 4.36 -10.74
N TYR A 18 -23.53 4.17 -10.75
CA TYR A 18 -22.90 3.01 -10.13
C TYR A 18 -22.92 3.23 -8.62
N ALA A 19 -23.74 2.45 -7.92
CA ALA A 19 -23.68 2.32 -6.47
C ALA A 19 -22.45 1.48 -6.09
N GLY A 20 -21.25 2.06 -6.23
CA GLY A 20 -20.02 1.54 -5.63
C GLY A 20 -19.83 2.18 -4.26
N GLY A 21 -20.39 1.55 -3.22
CA GLY A 21 -20.13 1.94 -1.84
C GLY A 21 -18.73 1.47 -1.38
N PRO A 22 -18.11 2.12 -0.38
CA PRO A 22 -16.92 1.59 0.27
C PRO A 22 -17.26 0.24 0.92
N GLY A 23 -16.55 -0.83 0.54
CA GLY A 23 -16.67 -2.16 1.15
C GLY A 23 -17.13 -3.33 0.25
N THR A 24 -17.37 -3.12 -1.05
CA THR A 24 -17.88 -4.17 -1.97
C THR A 24 -16.80 -5.06 -2.59
N ARG A 25 -15.58 -5.06 -2.04
CA ARG A 25 -14.46 -5.88 -2.57
C ARG A 25 -13.85 -6.71 -1.46
N GLY A 26 -13.77 -8.01 -1.69
CA GLY A 26 -13.15 -8.95 -0.77
C GLY A 26 -11.61 -8.89 -0.84
N GLY A 27 -10.96 -9.57 0.11
CA GLY A 27 -9.50 -9.54 0.25
C GLY A 27 -8.99 -8.22 0.85
N ILE A 28 -9.54 -7.84 2.01
CA ILE A 28 -9.22 -6.59 2.71
C ILE A 28 -7.70 -6.45 2.95
N ILE A 29 -7.02 -7.56 3.24
CA ILE A 29 -5.57 -7.61 3.42
C ILE A 29 -4.76 -7.01 2.25
N LEU A 30 -5.28 -7.01 1.01
CA LEU A 30 -4.62 -6.43 -0.16
C LEU A 30 -4.54 -4.90 -0.14
N ASN A 31 -5.38 -4.25 0.67
CA ASN A 31 -5.38 -2.81 0.87
C ASN A 31 -4.71 -2.39 2.18
N TYR A 32 -4.29 -3.34 3.02
CA TYR A 32 -3.71 -3.03 4.31
C TYR A 32 -2.30 -2.46 4.12
N PRO A 33 -2.01 -1.24 4.63
CA PRO A 33 -0.71 -0.62 4.41
C PRO A 33 0.38 -1.28 5.27
N VAL A 34 1.51 -1.60 4.64
CA VAL A 34 2.65 -2.27 5.30
C VAL A 34 3.90 -1.41 5.21
N GLY A 35 4.58 -1.22 6.34
CA GLY A 35 5.85 -0.49 6.46
C GLY A 35 5.66 0.89 7.08
N ALA A 36 6.24 1.09 8.26
CA ALA A 36 6.13 2.35 9.00
C ALA A 36 6.71 3.54 8.20
N GLN A 37 7.76 3.32 7.39
CA GLN A 37 8.26 4.35 6.48
C GLN A 37 7.20 4.83 5.49
N ALA A 38 6.52 3.91 4.79
CA ALA A 38 5.53 4.25 3.78
C ALA A 38 4.29 4.93 4.40
N ILE A 39 3.83 4.43 5.55
CA ILE A 39 2.71 5.02 6.30
C ILE A 39 3.07 6.42 6.81
N GLY A 40 4.26 6.60 7.37
CA GLY A 40 4.75 7.89 7.84
C GLY A 40 4.88 8.94 6.74
N MET A 41 4.94 8.53 5.48
CA MET A 41 4.90 9.39 4.28
C MET A 41 3.53 9.42 3.59
N GLY A 42 2.47 9.05 4.31
CA GLY A 42 1.10 9.18 3.84
C GLY A 42 0.74 8.18 2.74
N GLU A 43 1.43 7.03 2.68
CA GLU A 43 1.23 6.00 1.66
C GLU A 43 1.54 6.47 0.23
N ALA A 44 2.30 7.57 0.11
CA ALA A 44 2.91 8.02 -1.14
C ALA A 44 4.26 7.31 -1.30
N PHE A 45 4.24 6.12 -1.90
CA PHE A 45 5.41 5.23 -1.94
C PHE A 45 5.64 4.54 -3.28
N ALA A 46 4.85 4.85 -4.33
CA ALA A 46 5.08 4.24 -5.66
C ALA A 46 6.46 4.56 -6.23
N ALA A 47 6.94 5.79 -6.08
CA ALA A 47 8.25 6.21 -6.58
C ALA A 47 9.34 6.24 -5.50
N ALA A 48 8.94 6.33 -4.23
CA ALA A 48 9.87 6.43 -3.11
C ALA A 48 10.42 5.05 -2.68
N ALA A 49 9.72 3.95 -2.97
CA ALA A 49 10.11 2.59 -2.60
C ALA A 49 11.52 2.22 -3.08
N ASN A 50 12.40 1.93 -2.12
CA ASN A 50 13.82 1.65 -2.38
C ASN A 50 14.44 0.68 -1.35
N ASP A 51 13.62 -0.02 -0.58
CA ASP A 51 14.00 -1.01 0.42
C ASP A 51 13.14 -2.29 0.26
N VAL A 52 13.28 -3.27 1.16
CA VAL A 52 12.43 -4.49 1.15
C VAL A 52 10.92 -4.21 1.27
N ASN A 53 10.48 -3.04 1.77
CA ASN A 53 9.05 -2.69 1.78
C ASN A 53 8.50 -2.47 0.37
N ALA A 54 9.36 -2.29 -0.64
CA ALA A 54 8.96 -2.23 -2.04
C ALA A 54 8.08 -3.41 -2.47
N ILE A 55 8.22 -4.60 -1.85
CA ILE A 55 7.35 -5.77 -2.05
C ILE A 55 5.86 -5.40 -1.97
N PHE A 56 5.48 -4.55 -0.99
CA PHE A 56 4.08 -4.21 -0.70
C PHE A 56 3.57 -2.99 -1.49
N TRP A 57 4.45 -2.21 -2.11
CA TRP A 57 4.11 -0.93 -2.74
C TRP A 57 4.45 -0.86 -4.23
N ASN A 58 5.73 -0.98 -4.56
CA ASN A 58 6.23 -1.03 -5.93
C ASN A 58 7.48 -1.91 -6.00
N PRO A 59 7.35 -3.21 -6.32
CA PRO A 59 8.47 -4.14 -6.42
C PRO A 59 9.59 -3.71 -7.35
N ALA A 60 9.35 -2.81 -8.33
CA ALA A 60 10.42 -2.28 -9.17
C ALA A 60 11.52 -1.58 -8.35
N GLY A 61 11.19 -1.06 -7.15
CA GLY A 61 12.15 -0.52 -6.20
C GLY A 61 13.14 -1.54 -5.63
N LEU A 62 12.80 -2.84 -5.63
CA LEU A 62 13.70 -3.90 -5.18
C LEU A 62 14.97 -3.97 -6.03
N SER A 63 14.92 -3.58 -7.31
CA SER A 63 16.09 -3.56 -8.21
C SER A 63 17.21 -2.61 -7.75
N LEU A 64 16.91 -1.75 -6.77
CA LEU A 64 17.85 -0.79 -6.18
C LEU A 64 18.63 -1.38 -5.00
N LEU A 65 18.23 -2.56 -4.50
CA LEU A 65 18.89 -3.22 -3.40
C LEU A 65 20.24 -3.80 -3.83
N GLU A 66 21.28 -3.45 -3.09
CA GLU A 66 22.63 -4.00 -3.26
C GLU A 66 22.88 -5.19 -2.35
N HIS A 67 22.12 -5.29 -1.25
CA HIS A 67 22.27 -6.29 -0.20
C HIS A 67 20.94 -6.96 0.09
N ARG A 68 21.00 -8.13 0.76
CA ARG A 68 19.78 -8.81 1.20
C ARG A 68 19.18 -8.06 2.38
N GLU A 69 17.86 -7.97 2.42
CA GLU A 69 17.13 -7.25 3.46
C GLU A 69 16.00 -8.11 3.99
N ILE A 70 15.75 -8.01 5.29
CA ILE A 70 14.55 -8.54 5.93
C ILE A 70 13.91 -7.43 6.75
N ASN A 71 12.59 -7.31 6.70
CA ASN A 71 11.84 -6.38 7.53
C ASN A 71 10.64 -7.09 8.16
N GLY A 72 10.47 -6.92 9.46
CA GLY A 72 9.26 -7.29 10.19
C GLY A 72 8.45 -6.04 10.51
N VAL A 73 7.15 -6.09 10.29
CA VAL A 73 6.21 -4.99 10.53
C VAL A 73 5.09 -5.50 11.42
N VAL A 74 4.78 -4.76 12.48
CA VAL A 74 3.69 -5.07 13.40
C VAL A 74 2.81 -3.84 13.58
N ASP A 75 1.51 -4.09 13.45
CA ASP A 75 0.37 -3.22 13.70
C ASP A 75 -0.58 -3.97 14.67
N ALA A 76 -1.55 -3.29 15.26
CA ALA A 76 -2.61 -3.88 16.07
C ALA A 76 -3.38 -5.00 15.35
N ASN A 77 -3.63 -4.85 14.04
CA ASN A 77 -4.44 -5.80 13.29
C ASN A 77 -3.64 -6.60 12.25
N CYS A 78 -2.43 -6.18 11.88
CA CYS A 78 -1.68 -6.80 10.81
C CYS A 78 -0.21 -7.02 11.18
N THR A 79 0.31 -8.21 10.88
CA THR A 79 1.73 -8.52 10.98
C THR A 79 2.25 -8.93 9.61
N SER A 80 3.35 -8.33 9.18
CA SER A 80 3.96 -8.61 7.89
C SER A 80 5.45 -8.86 8.02
N VAL A 81 5.97 -9.74 7.17
CA VAL A 81 7.41 -9.96 7.00
C VAL A 81 7.74 -9.89 5.52
N GLY A 82 8.77 -9.10 5.19
CA GLY A 82 9.33 -9.01 3.86
C GLY A 82 10.79 -9.48 3.86
N TYR A 83 11.19 -10.23 2.86
CA TYR A 83 12.58 -10.61 2.60
C TYR A 83 12.92 -10.34 1.14
N ALA A 84 14.07 -9.72 0.87
CA ALA A 84 14.57 -9.48 -0.47
C ALA A 84 16.01 -9.95 -0.62
N GLN A 85 16.31 -10.61 -1.74
CA GLN A 85 17.61 -11.16 -2.05
C GLN A 85 18.04 -10.73 -3.45
N PRO A 86 19.10 -9.91 -3.55
CA PRO A 86 19.74 -9.65 -4.83
C PRO A 86 20.32 -10.93 -5.45
N ILE A 87 20.12 -11.07 -6.75
CA ILE A 87 20.64 -12.14 -7.60
C ILE A 87 21.27 -11.54 -8.85
N LYS A 88 21.95 -12.35 -9.67
CA LYS A 88 22.74 -11.85 -10.82
C LYS A 88 21.95 -10.98 -11.81
N PHE A 89 20.66 -11.26 -11.98
CA PHE A 89 19.82 -10.65 -13.02
C PHE A 89 18.67 -9.79 -12.47
N GLY A 90 18.66 -9.52 -11.16
CA GLY A 90 17.60 -8.76 -10.51
C GLY A 90 17.54 -9.02 -9.02
N VAL A 91 16.37 -8.85 -8.44
CA VAL A 91 16.12 -9.09 -7.01
C VAL A 91 14.83 -9.89 -6.89
N ILE A 92 14.88 -10.97 -6.11
CA ILE A 92 13.69 -11.73 -5.72
C ILE A 92 13.25 -11.28 -4.33
N GLY A 93 11.94 -11.26 -4.11
CA GLY A 93 11.34 -10.90 -2.83
C GLY A 93 10.27 -11.89 -2.40
N TYR A 94 10.07 -11.98 -1.09
CA TYR A 94 9.06 -12.81 -0.45
C TYR A 94 8.35 -11.96 0.59
N GLY A 95 7.02 -11.91 0.54
CA GLY A 95 6.20 -11.20 1.52
C GLY A 95 5.18 -12.13 2.14
N ILE A 96 5.01 -12.04 3.45
CA ILE A 96 3.91 -12.67 4.18
C ILE A 96 3.17 -11.58 4.93
N SER A 97 1.85 -11.63 4.97
CA SER A 97 1.03 -10.79 5.83
C SER A 97 -0.11 -11.60 6.44
N ILE A 98 -0.41 -11.29 7.69
CA ILE A 98 -1.48 -11.91 8.48
C ILE A 98 -2.31 -10.77 9.04
N LEU A 99 -3.60 -10.75 8.71
CA LEU A 99 -4.57 -9.79 9.19
C LEU A 99 -5.53 -10.47 10.16
N ASP A 100 -5.67 -9.90 11.35
CA ASP A 100 -6.66 -10.26 12.35
C ASP A 100 -7.72 -9.15 12.43
N GLY A 101 -8.93 -9.46 11.97
CA GLY A 101 -10.08 -8.55 11.99
C GLY A 101 -10.74 -8.41 13.37
N GLY A 102 -10.19 -9.05 14.41
CA GLY A 102 -10.74 -9.06 15.75
C GLY A 102 -11.84 -10.09 15.93
N GLU A 103 -12.60 -9.94 17.02
CA GLU A 103 -13.66 -10.86 17.41
C GLU A 103 -15.05 -10.28 17.11
N ALA A 104 -15.97 -11.16 16.73
CA ALA A 104 -17.39 -10.86 16.59
C ALA A 104 -18.22 -11.84 17.44
N THR A 105 -19.29 -11.32 18.05
CA THR A 105 -20.26 -12.16 18.77
C THR A 105 -21.44 -12.48 17.86
N ILE A 106 -21.65 -13.77 17.62
CA ILE A 106 -22.82 -14.31 16.91
C ILE A 106 -23.93 -14.52 17.94
N TYR A 107 -25.12 -13.97 17.65
CA TYR A 107 -26.33 -14.16 18.44
C TYR A 107 -27.24 -15.16 17.73
N TYR A 108 -27.49 -16.30 18.36
CA TYR A 108 -28.36 -17.32 17.81
C TYR A 108 -29.83 -17.09 18.20
N PRO A 109 -30.81 -17.49 17.36
CA PRO A 109 -32.24 -17.33 17.66
C PRO A 109 -32.69 -17.96 18.99
N GLU A 110 -32.03 -19.04 19.42
CA GLU A 110 -32.24 -19.71 20.70
C GLU A 110 -31.69 -18.95 21.92
N GLY A 111 -31.10 -17.76 21.73
CA GLY A 111 -30.53 -16.92 22.79
C GLY A 111 -29.11 -17.28 23.20
N ALA A 112 -28.51 -18.32 22.59
CA ALA A 112 -27.09 -18.63 22.75
C ALA A 112 -26.22 -17.58 22.03
N THR A 113 -25.00 -17.36 22.54
CA THR A 113 -24.01 -16.50 21.90
C THR A 113 -22.70 -17.25 21.70
N LYS A 114 -22.02 -17.03 20.57
CA LYS A 114 -20.67 -17.54 20.32
C LYS A 114 -19.78 -16.38 19.87
N THR A 115 -18.66 -16.18 20.56
CA THR A 115 -17.58 -15.30 20.07
C THR A 115 -16.72 -16.09 19.09
N VAL A 116 -16.47 -15.51 17.93
CA VAL A 116 -15.62 -16.07 16.87
C VAL A 116 -14.65 -15.00 16.38
N ARG A 117 -13.56 -15.41 15.74
CA ARG A 117 -12.78 -14.46 14.93
C ARG A 117 -13.62 -13.97 13.77
N ALA A 118 -13.79 -12.66 13.68
CA ALA A 118 -14.56 -12.02 12.63
C ALA A 118 -13.94 -12.27 11.26
N GLN A 119 -12.61 -12.13 11.18
CA GLN A 119 -11.86 -12.32 9.96
C GLN A 119 -10.40 -12.67 10.26
N SER A 120 -9.85 -13.61 9.49
CA SER A 120 -8.43 -13.94 9.49
C SER A 120 -7.96 -14.09 8.04
N ASP A 121 -7.14 -13.16 7.56
CA ASP A 121 -6.58 -13.24 6.21
C ASP A 121 -5.08 -13.55 6.26
N TYR A 122 -4.65 -14.36 5.30
CA TYR A 122 -3.25 -14.70 5.05
C TYR A 122 -2.92 -14.32 3.62
N MET A 123 -1.83 -13.58 3.44
CA MET A 123 -1.33 -13.21 2.12
C MET A 123 0.12 -13.67 1.97
N LEU A 124 0.40 -14.40 0.90
CA LEU A 124 1.73 -14.72 0.43
C LEU A 124 2.01 -13.91 -0.84
N MET A 125 3.21 -13.36 -0.96
CA MET A 125 3.68 -12.66 -2.14
C MET A 125 5.05 -13.15 -2.57
N LEU A 126 5.20 -13.35 -3.88
CA LEU A 126 6.48 -13.60 -4.53
C LEU A 126 6.76 -12.43 -5.48
N SER A 127 7.89 -11.77 -5.29
CA SER A 127 8.27 -10.57 -6.02
C SER A 127 9.49 -10.84 -6.88
N TYR A 128 9.54 -10.19 -8.04
CA TYR A 128 10.75 -10.10 -8.83
C TYR A 128 10.86 -8.72 -9.47
N ALA A 129 12.05 -8.14 -9.48
CA ALA A 129 12.34 -6.93 -10.22
C ALA A 129 13.77 -6.90 -10.79
N GLY A 130 13.93 -6.22 -11.91
CA GLY A 130 15.22 -6.06 -12.56
C GLY A 130 15.29 -4.76 -13.36
N LYS A 131 16.52 -4.29 -13.60
CA LYS A 131 16.80 -3.16 -14.48
C LYS A 131 16.75 -3.64 -15.93
N ILE A 132 15.89 -3.04 -16.77
CA ILE A 132 15.91 -3.27 -18.22
C ILE A 132 17.00 -2.43 -18.86
N ILE A 133 17.08 -1.17 -18.42
CA ILE A 133 18.13 -0.22 -18.73
C ILE A 133 18.54 0.46 -17.43
N GLU A 134 19.66 1.19 -17.45
CA GLU A 134 20.29 1.76 -16.24
C GLU A 134 19.31 2.55 -15.35
N ASN A 135 18.36 3.25 -15.96
CA ASN A 135 17.38 4.12 -15.31
C ASN A 135 15.94 3.59 -15.33
N LEU A 136 15.67 2.40 -15.87
CA LEU A 136 14.32 1.82 -15.88
C LEU A 136 14.34 0.42 -15.29
N SER A 137 13.57 0.26 -14.22
CA SER A 137 13.29 -1.02 -13.59
C SER A 137 11.87 -1.44 -13.85
N ILE A 138 11.67 -2.74 -14.05
CA ILE A 138 10.34 -3.36 -14.07
C ILE A 138 10.32 -4.48 -13.06
N GLY A 139 9.12 -4.87 -12.68
CA GLY A 139 8.92 -6.03 -11.84
C GLY A 139 7.45 -6.37 -11.71
N GLY A 140 7.17 -7.24 -10.75
CA GLY A 140 5.82 -7.61 -10.40
C GLY A 140 5.77 -8.49 -9.17
N ASN A 141 4.54 -8.77 -8.76
CA ASN A 141 4.21 -9.70 -7.69
C ASN A 141 3.31 -10.80 -8.23
N LEU A 142 3.45 -12.00 -7.68
CA LEU A 142 2.40 -13.00 -7.60
C LEU A 142 1.90 -13.04 -6.17
N LYS A 143 0.59 -13.02 -5.99
CA LYS A 143 -0.07 -13.00 -4.68
C LYS A 143 -1.05 -14.15 -4.56
N MET A 144 -1.06 -14.79 -3.40
CA MET A 144 -2.10 -15.70 -2.96
C MET A 144 -2.69 -15.14 -1.69
N VAL A 145 -4.00 -14.95 -1.69
CA VAL A 145 -4.77 -14.49 -0.53
C VAL A 145 -5.70 -15.61 -0.12
N HIS A 146 -5.62 -15.99 1.14
CA HIS A 146 -6.57 -16.86 1.80
C HIS A 146 -7.29 -16.07 2.88
N SER A 147 -8.62 -16.14 2.93
CA SER A 147 -9.43 -15.42 3.90
C SER A 147 -10.41 -16.37 4.55
N GLU A 148 -10.48 -16.27 5.88
CA GLU A 148 -11.46 -16.95 6.71
C GLU A 148 -12.39 -15.90 7.35
N LEU A 149 -13.70 -16.08 7.21
CA LEU A 149 -14.72 -15.21 7.79
C LEU A 149 -15.55 -15.98 8.82
N ALA A 150 -15.68 -15.40 10.02
CA ALA A 150 -16.47 -15.94 11.13
C ALA A 150 -16.17 -17.42 11.49
N GLU A 151 -14.95 -17.90 11.19
CA GLU A 151 -14.50 -19.29 11.36
C GLU A 151 -15.29 -20.35 10.56
N VAL A 152 -16.10 -19.93 9.58
CA VAL A 152 -17.01 -20.85 8.86
C VAL A 152 -16.88 -20.78 7.35
N SER A 153 -16.52 -19.62 6.80
CA SER A 153 -16.39 -19.43 5.36
C SER A 153 -14.93 -19.18 5.01
N GLN A 154 -14.43 -19.93 4.03
CA GLN A 154 -13.06 -19.81 3.56
C GLN A 154 -13.04 -19.51 2.06
N ALA A 155 -12.13 -18.65 1.64
CA ALA A 155 -11.93 -18.35 0.23
C ALA A 155 -10.46 -18.15 -0.09
N THR A 156 -10.07 -18.52 -1.31
CA THR A 156 -8.73 -18.29 -1.83
C THR A 156 -8.81 -17.55 -3.15
N ALA A 157 -7.97 -16.54 -3.33
CA ALA A 157 -7.84 -15.79 -4.56
C ALA A 157 -6.38 -15.58 -4.93
N PHE A 158 -6.14 -15.41 -6.23
CA PHE A 158 -4.81 -15.15 -6.77
C PHE A 158 -4.80 -13.80 -7.47
N ALA A 159 -3.71 -13.05 -7.31
CA ALA A 159 -3.54 -11.77 -7.96
C ALA A 159 -2.09 -11.59 -8.44
N CYS A 160 -1.88 -10.64 -9.34
CA CYS A 160 -0.56 -10.18 -9.72
C CYS A 160 -0.50 -8.66 -9.77
N ASP A 161 0.73 -8.15 -9.66
CA ASP A 161 1.05 -6.74 -9.89
C ASP A 161 1.99 -6.61 -11.07
N VAL A 162 1.82 -5.55 -11.86
CA VAL A 162 2.75 -5.13 -12.92
C VAL A 162 3.25 -3.75 -12.61
N VAL A 163 4.57 -3.58 -12.52
CA VAL A 163 5.15 -2.38 -11.94
C VAL A 163 6.39 -1.89 -12.68
N GLY A 164 6.65 -0.59 -12.55
CA GLY A 164 7.80 0.08 -13.13
C GLY A 164 8.30 1.22 -12.26
N LEU A 165 9.60 1.50 -12.38
CA LEU A 165 10.28 2.62 -11.74
C LEU A 165 11.31 3.20 -12.71
N TYR A 166 11.15 4.48 -13.07
CA TYR A 166 12.08 5.22 -13.90
C TYR A 166 12.80 6.29 -13.08
N ARG A 167 14.13 6.36 -13.18
CA ARG A 167 14.97 7.28 -12.39
C ARG A 167 15.64 8.32 -13.29
N PHE A 168 15.18 9.56 -13.26
CA PHE A 168 15.83 10.69 -13.90
C PHE A 168 17.03 11.15 -13.04
N LEU A 169 18.15 10.43 -13.17
CA LEU A 169 19.36 10.63 -12.36
C LEU A 169 19.87 12.07 -12.40
N ALA A 170 19.79 12.75 -13.55
CA ALA A 170 20.24 14.14 -13.71
C ALA A 170 19.45 15.14 -12.86
N ASN A 171 18.19 14.83 -12.53
CA ASN A 171 17.27 15.73 -11.84
C ASN A 171 16.87 15.21 -10.45
N ASN A 172 17.44 14.10 -9.97
CA ASN A 172 17.04 13.44 -8.72
C ASN A 172 15.52 13.19 -8.61
N LEU A 173 14.89 12.88 -9.75
CA LEU A 173 13.45 12.63 -9.86
C LEU A 173 13.21 11.17 -10.24
N ASP A 174 12.40 10.47 -9.46
CA ASP A 174 11.94 9.12 -9.76
C ASP A 174 10.45 9.15 -10.08
N ILE A 175 10.01 8.33 -11.05
CA ILE A 175 8.60 8.14 -11.41
C ILE A 175 8.27 6.65 -11.29
N GLY A 176 7.26 6.34 -10.50
CA GLY A 176 6.78 4.98 -10.26
C GLY A 176 5.41 4.75 -10.88
N GLY A 177 5.20 3.58 -11.47
CA GLY A 177 3.91 3.14 -12.00
C GLY A 177 3.58 1.75 -11.48
N VAL A 178 2.35 1.55 -11.01
CA VAL A 178 1.92 0.31 -10.37
C VAL A 178 0.49 0.00 -10.79
N ILE A 179 0.26 -1.20 -11.32
CA ILE A 179 -1.06 -1.79 -11.48
C ILE A 179 -1.13 -2.98 -10.54
N GLN A 180 -1.94 -2.87 -9.49
CA GLN A 180 -1.98 -3.83 -8.39
C GLN A 180 -3.23 -4.68 -8.42
N ASN A 181 -3.10 -5.91 -7.94
CA ASN A 181 -4.22 -6.82 -7.65
C ASN A 181 -5.04 -7.19 -8.90
N ILE A 182 -4.37 -7.40 -10.04
CA ILE A 182 -4.99 -8.00 -11.22
C ILE A 182 -5.17 -9.49 -10.91
N GLY A 183 -6.40 -9.97 -10.75
CA GLY A 183 -6.60 -11.31 -10.21
C GLY A 183 -7.99 -11.89 -10.38
N SER A 184 -8.16 -13.09 -9.83
CA SER A 184 -9.46 -13.76 -9.71
C SER A 184 -10.37 -13.00 -8.74
N ASN A 185 -11.66 -13.31 -8.73
CA ASN A 185 -12.50 -12.93 -7.59
C ASN A 185 -12.14 -13.79 -6.37
N ILE A 186 -12.52 -13.32 -5.19
CA ILE A 186 -12.56 -14.11 -3.96
C ILE A 186 -14.01 -14.55 -3.73
N LYS A 187 -14.24 -15.86 -3.66
CA LYS A 187 -15.58 -16.45 -3.59
C LYS A 187 -15.79 -17.16 -2.25
N TYR A 188 -16.78 -16.71 -1.49
CA TYR A 188 -17.24 -17.34 -0.24
C TYR A 188 -18.58 -18.02 -0.51
N GLU A 189 -18.62 -19.34 -0.42
CA GLU A 189 -19.82 -20.12 -0.74
C GLU A 189 -20.37 -19.77 -2.14
N GLU A 190 -21.45 -18.99 -2.26
CA GLU A 190 -22.02 -18.54 -3.53
C GLU A 190 -21.73 -17.07 -3.88
N GLU A 191 -21.23 -16.28 -2.93
CA GLU A 191 -20.95 -14.86 -3.10
C GLU A 191 -19.52 -14.64 -3.61
N SER A 192 -19.36 -13.78 -4.61
CA SER A 192 -18.10 -13.59 -5.33
C SER A 192 -17.78 -12.11 -5.44
N ASP A 193 -16.69 -11.70 -4.79
CA ASP A 193 -16.24 -10.31 -4.79
C ASP A 193 -14.97 -10.13 -5.61
N ALA A 194 -14.89 -9.03 -6.37
CA ALA A 194 -13.69 -8.68 -7.08
C ALA A 194 -12.59 -8.22 -6.12
N LEU A 195 -11.33 -8.60 -6.37
CA LEU A 195 -10.18 -8.08 -5.63
C LEU A 195 -9.97 -6.58 -5.90
N PRO A 196 -9.37 -5.80 -4.97
CA PRO A 196 -9.21 -4.35 -5.09
C PRO A 196 -8.14 -3.94 -6.11
N LEU A 197 -8.45 -4.07 -7.40
CA LEU A 197 -7.64 -3.57 -8.51
C LEU A 197 -7.42 -2.06 -8.39
N ASN A 198 -6.15 -1.67 -8.38
CA ASN A 198 -5.72 -0.29 -8.20
C ASN A 198 -4.65 0.10 -9.22
N ILE A 199 -4.75 1.32 -9.75
CA ILE A 199 -3.72 1.93 -10.60
C ILE A 199 -3.11 3.09 -9.81
N LYS A 200 -1.80 3.08 -9.64
CA LYS A 200 -1.05 4.08 -8.89
C LYS A 200 0.09 4.64 -9.75
N VAL A 201 0.24 5.95 -9.74
CA VAL A 201 1.37 6.66 -10.34
C VAL A 201 1.97 7.57 -9.28
N GLY A 202 3.28 7.49 -9.09
CA GLY A 202 4.00 8.24 -8.07
C GLY A 202 5.15 9.05 -8.66
N ILE A 203 5.49 10.14 -7.99
CA ILE A 203 6.73 10.89 -8.20
C ILE A 203 7.49 11.02 -6.88
N ALA A 204 8.81 11.00 -6.95
CA ALA A 204 9.70 11.20 -5.81
C ALA A 204 10.86 12.12 -6.21
N TYR A 205 11.05 13.22 -5.50
CA TYR A 205 12.10 14.19 -5.75
C TYR A 205 13.03 14.27 -4.55
N ARG A 206 14.34 14.05 -4.78
CA ARG A 206 15.37 14.06 -3.74
C ARG A 206 16.22 15.31 -3.85
N PHE A 207 16.26 16.09 -2.77
CA PHE A 207 17.05 17.31 -2.67
C PHE A 207 17.84 17.31 -1.36
N ASN A 208 19.15 17.06 -1.46
CA ASN A 208 20.04 16.89 -0.30
C ASN A 208 19.51 15.81 0.67
N ARG A 209 19.08 16.24 1.86
CA ARG A 209 18.56 15.38 2.94
C ARG A 209 17.03 15.27 2.93
N LEU A 210 16.35 15.89 1.97
CA LEU A 210 14.90 15.91 1.84
C LEU A 210 14.47 15.04 0.66
N LEU A 211 13.52 14.15 0.90
CA LEU A 211 12.73 13.45 -0.11
C LEU A 211 11.30 13.99 -0.04
N LEU A 212 10.76 14.40 -1.18
CA LEU A 212 9.35 14.74 -1.35
C LEU A 212 8.71 13.73 -2.30
N THR A 213 7.50 13.30 -2.00
CA THR A 213 6.80 12.32 -2.84
C THR A 213 5.31 12.59 -2.92
N MET A 214 4.71 12.18 -4.02
CA MET A 214 3.28 12.30 -4.28
C MET A 214 2.81 11.10 -5.10
N ASP A 215 1.71 10.49 -4.70
CA ASP A 215 1.06 9.40 -5.42
C ASP A 215 -0.39 9.76 -5.78
N ILE A 216 -0.76 9.49 -7.02
CA ILE A 216 -2.15 9.46 -7.49
C ILE A 216 -2.58 8.00 -7.54
N ASN A 217 -3.64 7.66 -6.81
CA ASN A 217 -4.18 6.30 -6.71
C ASN A 217 -5.61 6.26 -7.22
N LYS A 218 -5.90 5.38 -8.17
CA LYS A 218 -7.23 5.16 -8.72
C LYS A 218 -7.62 3.69 -8.56
N PRO A 219 -8.29 3.34 -7.45
CA PRO A 219 -8.99 2.06 -7.38
C PRO A 219 -10.18 2.10 -8.34
N ILE A 220 -10.45 0.98 -9.03
CA ILE A 220 -11.41 0.94 -10.14
C ILE A 220 -12.81 1.40 -9.72
N GLU A 221 -13.29 0.96 -8.55
CA GLU A 221 -14.63 1.27 -8.03
C GLU A 221 -14.66 2.38 -6.97
N ASN A 222 -13.50 2.93 -6.58
CA ASN A 222 -13.45 4.03 -5.61
C ASN A 222 -13.03 5.35 -6.25
N LYS A 223 -13.18 6.44 -5.50
CA LYS A 223 -12.70 7.76 -5.90
C LYS A 223 -11.17 7.79 -5.98
N LEU A 224 -10.67 8.68 -6.82
CA LEU A 224 -9.25 9.01 -6.93
C LEU A 224 -8.74 9.52 -5.58
N ARG A 225 -7.63 8.94 -5.08
CA ARG A 225 -6.95 9.37 -3.86
C ARG A 225 -5.62 10.01 -4.22
N LEU A 226 -5.26 11.07 -3.52
CA LEU A 226 -3.99 11.76 -3.72
C LEU A 226 -3.22 11.73 -2.40
N ASN A 227 -2.01 11.21 -2.42
CA ASN A 227 -1.19 11.09 -1.22
C ASN A 227 0.06 11.95 -1.42
N VAL A 228 0.50 12.62 -0.37
CA VAL A 228 1.77 13.37 -0.36
C VAL A 228 2.58 12.98 0.87
N GLY A 229 3.90 12.97 0.72
CA GLY A 229 4.84 12.57 1.76
C GLY A 229 6.14 13.34 1.70
N ALA A 230 6.78 13.47 2.86
CA ALA A 230 8.11 14.00 3.00
C ALA A 230 8.93 13.15 3.97
N GLU A 231 10.20 12.93 3.66
CA GLU A 231 11.20 12.34 4.55
C GLU A 231 12.39 13.30 4.64
N TYR A 232 12.75 13.67 5.87
CA TYR A 232 13.90 14.53 6.14
C TYR A 232 14.91 13.80 7.02
N GLN A 233 16.11 13.62 6.48
CA GLN A 233 17.22 13.02 7.19
C GLN A 233 17.93 14.06 8.05
N ILE A 234 17.73 14.02 9.37
CA ILE A 234 18.37 14.98 10.29
C ILE A 234 19.88 14.70 10.37
N ALA A 235 20.23 13.42 10.51
CA ALA A 235 21.59 12.92 10.59
C ALA A 235 21.65 11.53 9.94
N GLU A 236 22.84 10.91 9.90
CA GLU A 236 22.97 9.54 9.40
C GLU A 236 22.11 8.54 10.18
N ILE A 237 21.81 8.85 11.44
CA ILE A 237 21.10 7.96 12.37
C ILE A 237 19.60 8.19 12.48
N MET A 238 19.05 9.31 12.01
CA MET A 238 17.66 9.69 12.30
C MET A 238 16.98 10.33 11.09
N VAL A 239 15.77 9.85 10.80
CA VAL A 239 14.89 10.37 9.76
C VAL A 239 13.53 10.73 10.36
N LEU A 240 12.98 11.87 9.96
CA LEU A 240 11.61 12.28 10.26
C LEU A 240 10.77 12.19 9.00
N ARG A 241 9.52 11.76 9.16
CA ARG A 241 8.57 11.59 8.08
C ARG A 241 7.25 12.25 8.43
N ALA A 242 6.64 12.87 7.43
CA ALA A 242 5.29 13.40 7.52
C ALA A 242 4.56 13.14 6.21
N GLY A 243 3.26 12.88 6.30
CA GLY A 243 2.42 12.59 5.15
C GLY A 243 1.00 13.10 5.29
N TYR A 244 0.31 13.17 4.16
CA TYR A 244 -1.09 13.56 4.11
C TYR A 244 -1.84 12.83 2.99
N LYS A 245 -2.97 12.22 3.33
CA LYS A 245 -3.89 11.53 2.42
C LYS A 245 -5.04 12.45 2.02
N LEU A 246 -4.92 13.11 0.86
CA LEU A 246 -5.93 14.02 0.30
C LEU A 246 -7.07 13.24 -0.37
N LYS A 247 -8.30 13.77 -0.20
CA LYS A 247 -9.51 13.30 -0.90
C LYS A 247 -9.86 11.82 -0.66
N GLN A 248 -9.69 11.37 0.58
CA GLN A 248 -10.31 10.14 1.04
C GLN A 248 -11.69 10.50 1.59
N GLU A 249 -12.78 10.28 0.85
CA GLU A 249 -14.13 10.57 1.35
C GLU A 249 -14.57 9.63 2.48
N ASP A 250 -13.81 8.55 2.74
CA ASP A 250 -13.83 7.81 4.00
C ASP A 250 -13.17 8.60 5.17
N ASN A 251 -12.92 9.90 5.00
CA ASN A 251 -12.57 10.83 6.09
C ASN A 251 -13.71 11.05 7.10
N LYS A 252 -14.59 10.05 7.28
CA LYS A 252 -15.26 9.85 8.56
C LYS A 252 -14.30 9.31 9.63
N SER A 253 -13.08 8.91 9.28
CA SER A 253 -12.16 8.26 10.24
C SER A 253 -10.84 9.00 10.55
N GLY A 254 -10.62 10.27 10.20
CA GLY A 254 -9.35 10.92 10.58
C GLY A 254 -9.04 12.28 9.98
N THR A 255 -7.88 12.84 10.33
CA THR A 255 -7.38 14.11 9.80
C THR A 255 -6.71 13.95 8.42
N GLY A 256 -6.35 12.72 8.04
CA GLY A 256 -5.54 12.40 6.85
C GLY A 256 -4.04 12.58 7.06
N LEU A 257 -3.61 13.16 8.20
CA LEU A 257 -2.20 13.34 8.57
C LEU A 257 -1.58 12.01 8.93
N THR A 258 -0.29 11.86 8.64
CA THR A 258 0.55 10.77 9.14
C THR A 258 1.90 11.31 9.55
N ALA A 259 2.54 10.64 10.51
CA ALA A 259 3.88 10.98 10.97
C ALA A 259 4.70 9.71 11.16
N GLY A 260 6.01 9.83 11.05
CA GLY A 260 6.91 8.72 11.37
C GLY A 260 8.31 9.18 11.74
N VAL A 261 9.02 8.30 12.43
CA VAL A 261 10.43 8.47 12.79
C VAL A 261 11.16 7.17 12.51
N GLY A 262 12.39 7.27 12.03
CA GLY A 262 13.26 6.14 11.78
C GLY A 262 14.62 6.36 12.42
N PHE A 263 15.17 5.29 13.01
CA PHE A 263 16.51 5.26 13.59
C PHE A 263 17.36 4.24 12.86
N LYS A 264 18.46 4.69 12.26
CA LYS A 264 19.41 3.85 11.51
C LYS A 264 20.68 3.67 12.32
N ILE A 265 21.02 2.43 12.67
CA ILE A 265 22.23 2.09 13.39
C ILE A 265 22.89 0.91 12.68
N ARG A 266 23.99 1.20 11.98
CA ARG A 266 24.70 0.23 11.12
C ARG A 266 23.73 -0.38 10.11
N ASN A 267 23.51 -1.68 10.20
CA ASN A 267 22.66 -2.51 9.36
C ASN A 267 21.22 -2.65 9.87
N TYR A 268 20.87 -2.01 10.98
CA TYR A 268 19.52 -2.03 11.54
C TYR A 268 18.81 -0.70 11.32
N GLN A 269 17.52 -0.78 11.02
CA GLN A 269 16.63 0.38 10.99
C GLN A 269 15.35 0.06 11.76
N LEU A 270 15.07 0.85 12.80
CA LEU A 270 13.81 0.81 13.55
C LEU A 270 12.97 1.99 13.11
N ASP A 271 11.78 1.73 12.58
CA ASP A 271 10.83 2.75 12.20
C ASP A 271 9.55 2.65 13.04
N TYR A 272 8.95 3.82 13.29
CA TYR A 272 7.66 3.96 13.92
C TYR A 272 6.81 4.92 13.10
N ALA A 273 5.53 4.59 12.94
CA ALA A 273 4.53 5.42 12.29
C ALA A 273 3.31 5.60 13.18
N TYR A 274 2.71 6.78 13.06
CA TYR A 274 1.50 7.19 13.75
C TYR A 274 0.51 7.79 12.76
N VAL A 275 -0.72 7.30 12.79
CA VAL A 275 -1.84 7.83 12.00
C VAL A 275 -2.99 8.15 12.93
N PRO A 276 -3.27 9.44 13.17
CA PRO A 276 -4.39 9.84 14.01
C PRO A 276 -5.74 9.59 13.33
N HIS A 277 -6.65 8.97 14.07
CA HIS A 277 -8.03 8.73 13.64
C HIS A 277 -9.02 9.44 14.57
N GLN A 278 -10.17 9.85 14.05
CA GLN A 278 -11.19 10.53 14.86
C GLN A 278 -12.04 9.54 15.66
N ASP A 279 -12.48 8.45 15.01
CA ASP A 279 -13.52 7.56 15.56
C ASP A 279 -13.04 6.12 15.83
N LEU A 280 -11.92 5.68 15.23
CA LEU A 280 -11.47 4.28 15.23
C LEU A 280 -10.27 3.99 16.16
N GLY A 281 -9.80 4.99 16.92
CA GLY A 281 -8.54 4.92 17.65
C GLY A 281 -7.33 5.05 16.72
N ASP A 282 -6.23 5.56 17.25
CA ASP A 282 -5.05 5.87 16.42
C ASP A 282 -4.33 4.60 15.96
N THR A 283 -3.79 4.63 14.74
CA THR A 283 -3.00 3.52 14.21
C THR A 283 -1.53 3.72 14.57
N HIS A 284 -0.91 2.67 15.09
CA HIS A 284 0.51 2.62 15.41
C HIS A 284 1.14 1.46 14.66
N GLN A 285 2.25 1.72 13.96
CA GLN A 285 2.99 0.68 13.28
C GLN A 285 4.48 0.76 13.62
N ILE A 286 5.07 -0.38 13.95
CA ILE A 286 6.51 -0.52 14.22
C ILE A 286 7.09 -1.43 13.15
N SER A 287 8.27 -1.09 12.63
CA SER A 287 9.02 -2.00 11.77
C SER A 287 10.50 -2.06 12.11
N LEU A 288 11.08 -3.24 11.95
CA LEU A 288 12.51 -3.50 12.15
C LEU A 288 13.10 -4.13 10.89
N LEU A 289 13.91 -3.34 10.20
CA LEU A 289 14.65 -3.73 9.02
C LEU A 289 16.09 -4.10 9.38
N LEU A 290 16.57 -5.20 8.82
CA LEU A 290 17.96 -5.64 8.86
C LEU A 290 18.48 -5.79 7.42
N SER A 291 19.53 -5.04 7.10
CA SER A 291 20.28 -5.19 5.85
C SER A 291 21.55 -5.99 6.09
N HIS A 292 21.79 -7.04 5.32
CA HIS A 292 22.95 -7.90 5.51
C HIS A 292 23.89 -7.78 4.31
N HIS A 293 25.03 -7.14 4.57
CA HIS A 293 26.11 -6.93 3.61
C HIS A 293 26.78 -8.23 3.17
#